data_AF-A0A946BHS9-F1
#
_entry.id   AF-A0A946BHS9-F1
#
_cell.length_a   1.000
_cell.length_b   1.000
_cell.length_c   1.000
_cell.angle_alpha   90.00
_cell.angle_beta   90.00
_cell.angle_gamma   90.00
#
_symmetry.space_group_name_H-M   'P 1'
#
loop_
_entity.id
_entity.type
_entity.pdbx_description
1 polymer ?
#
loop_
_entity_poly.entity_id
_entity_poly.type
_entity_poly.pdbx_seq_one_letter_code
_entity_poly.pdbx_strand_id
1 'polypeptide(L)' 'MDLIEVKKAAQAGELPVSIHTIYKWHHKKRYPALILKIVGKLFLDNDEWLRMADQARDNQVKEAKRIHSSVTDMA' A
#
# COMPACT_ATOMS: atom_id res chain seq x y z
N MET A 1 -12.65 7.47 4.77
CA MET A 1 -11.71 7.98 3.76
C MET A 1 -10.84 9.02 4.43
N ASP A 2 -9.78 8.53 5.06
CA ASP A 2 -8.73 9.32 5.68
C ASP A 2 -7.70 9.73 4.62
N LEU A 3 -7.73 11.00 4.21
CA LEU A 3 -6.90 11.52 3.12
C LEU A 3 -5.70 12.33 3.62
N ILE A 4 -4.52 11.87 3.24
CA ILE A 4 -3.25 12.52 3.59
C ILE A 4 -2.73 13.29 2.37
N GLU A 5 -2.57 14.61 2.49
CA GLU A 5 -1.99 15.44 1.43
C GLU A 5 -0.49 15.11 1.26
N VAL A 6 -0.14 14.49 0.13
CA VAL A 6 1.20 13.88 -0.10
C VAL A 6 2.34 14.87 0.07
N LYS A 7 2.19 16.10 -0.45
CA LYS A 7 3.26 17.11 -0.38
C LYS A 7 3.54 17.56 1.05
N LYS A 8 2.50 17.72 1.87
CA LYS A 8 2.64 18.14 3.27
C LYS A 8 3.23 17.01 4.12
N ALA A 9 2.69 15.80 4.00
CA ALA A 9 3.19 14.64 4.72
C ALA A 9 4.64 14.29 4.34
N ALA A 10 5.05 14.51 3.09
CA ALA A 10 6.44 14.34 2.68
C ALA A 10 7.40 15.30 3.40
N GLN A 11 6.97 16.55 3.63
CA GLN A 11 7.77 17.54 4.35
C GLN A 11 7.86 17.22 5.85
N ALA A 12 6.80 16.62 6.41
CA ALA A 12 6.75 16.17 7.80
C ALA A 12 7.45 14.82 8.04
N GLY A 13 7.75 14.06 6.99
CA GLY A 13 8.33 12.71 7.10
C GLY A 13 7.33 11.62 7.49
N GLU A 14 6.03 11.86 7.28
CA GLU A 14 4.92 11.01 7.74
C GLU A 14 4.39 10.05 6.66
N LEU A 15 4.97 10.07 5.46
CA LEU A 15 4.53 9.18 4.38
C LEU A 15 4.97 7.73 4.62
N PRO A 16 4.10 6.74 4.36
CA PRO A 16 4.46 5.32 4.52
C PRO A 16 5.47 4.83 3.46
N VAL A 17 5.63 5.59 2.37
CA VAL A 17 6.59 5.32 1.29
C VAL A 17 7.14 6.64 0.75
N SER A 18 8.24 6.57 -0.01
CA SER A 18 8.82 7.77 -0.62
C SER A 18 7.81 8.51 -1.51
N ILE A 19 7.88 9.84 -1.51
CA ILE A 19 7.07 10.69 -2.40
C ILE A 19 7.23 10.28 -3.87
N HIS A 20 8.45 9.94 -4.31
CA HIS A 20 8.72 9.50 -5.68
C HIS A 20 7.97 8.22 -6.05
N THR A 21 7.82 7.28 -5.12
CA THR A 21 7.03 6.07 -5.30
C THR A 21 5.56 6.41 -5.54
N ILE A 22 4.99 7.32 -4.75
CA ILE A 22 3.60 7.76 -4.89
C ILE A 22 3.37 8.41 -6.27
N TYR A 23 4.25 9.32 -6.69
CA TYR A 23 4.16 9.93 -8.02
C TYR A 23 4.26 8.89 -9.14
N LYS A 24 5.16 7.91 -9.02
CA LYS A 24 5.30 6.82 -9.99
C LYS A 24 4.03 5.96 -10.06
N TRP A 25 3.45 5.60 -8.92
CA TRP A 25 2.20 4.83 -8.84
C TRP A 25 1.02 5.57 -9.45
N HIS A 26 0.88 6.87 -9.15
CA HIS A 26 -0.14 7.73 -9.75
C HIS A 26 0.03 7.83 -11.27
N HIS A 27 1.24 8.13 -11.75
CA HIS A 27 1.53 8.25 -13.18
C HIS A 27 1.25 6.93 -13.93
N LYS A 28 1.57 5.78 -13.32
CA LYS A 28 1.32 4.46 -13.90
C LYS A 28 -0.10 3.92 -13.64
N LYS A 29 -0.96 4.68 -12.94
CA LYS A 29 -2.32 4.27 -12.54
C LYS A 29 -2.36 2.89 -11.86
N ARG A 30 -1.31 2.56 -11.09
CA ARG A 30 -1.16 1.21 -10.49
C ARG A 30 -2.14 0.96 -9.36
N TYR A 31 -2.39 1.99 -8.53
CA TYR A 31 -3.29 1.94 -7.38
C TYR A 31 -4.22 3.17 -7.40
N PRO A 32 -5.22 3.20 -8.29
CA PRO A 32 -6.06 4.38 -8.49
C PRO A 32 -6.97 4.69 -7.29
N ALA A 33 -7.31 3.71 -6.47
CA ALA A 33 -8.06 3.92 -5.22
C ALA A 33 -7.17 4.48 -4.08
N LEU A 34 -5.89 4.09 -4.05
CA LEU A 34 -4.94 4.52 -3.03
C LEU A 34 -4.49 5.96 -3.22
N ILE A 35 -4.36 6.42 -4.48
CA ILE A 35 -3.79 7.73 -4.80
C ILE A 35 -4.79 8.55 -5.60
N LEU A 36 -5.31 9.59 -4.97
CA LEU A 36 -6.34 10.45 -5.54
C LEU A 36 -5.74 11.81 -5.91
N LYS A 37 -6.16 12.36 -7.05
CA LYS A 37 -5.81 13.72 -7.46
C LYS A 37 -7.02 14.63 -7.30
N ILE A 38 -6.97 15.55 -6.35
CA ILE A 38 -8.07 16.45 -6.00
C ILE A 38 -7.54 17.89 -6.08
N VAL A 39 -8.18 18.72 -6.92
CA VAL A 39 -7.82 20.14 -7.14
C VAL A 39 -6.30 20.31 -7.38
N GLY A 40 -5.73 19.47 -8.26
CA GLY A 40 -4.31 19.53 -8.63
C GLY A 40 -3.32 18.96 -7.62
N LYS A 41 -3.78 18.54 -6.43
CA LYS A 41 -2.95 17.96 -5.38
C LYS A 41 -3.14 16.44 -5.32
N LEU A 42 -2.09 15.73 -4.88
CA LEU A 42 -2.14 14.30 -4.64
C LEU A 42 -2.43 14.02 -3.17
N PHE A 43 -3.33 13.07 -2.96
CA PHE A 43 -3.71 12.54 -1.66
C PHE A 43 -3.47 11.03 -1.64
N LEU A 44 -2.99 10.53 -0.52
CA LEU A 44 -2.92 9.11 -0.21
C LEU A 44 -4.10 8.77 0.70
N ASP A 45 -4.91 7.79 0.32
CA ASP A 45 -5.98 7.26 1.16
C ASP A 45 -5.40 6.24 2.15
N ASN A 46 -5.37 6.64 3.42
CA ASN A 46 -4.77 5.86 4.49
C ASN A 46 -5.60 4.62 4.83
N ASP A 47 -6.94 4.70 4.71
CA ASP A 47 -7.82 3.54 4.92
C ASP A 47 -7.51 2.44 3.90
N GLU A 48 -7.34 2.84 2.63
CA GLU A 48 -6.98 1.92 1.54
C GLU A 48 -5.56 1.34 1.73
N TRP A 49 -4.62 2.14 2.22
CA TRP A 49 -3.27 1.67 2.54
C TRP A 49 -3.29 0.56 3.60
N LEU A 50 -4.00 0.79 4.71
CA LEU A 50 -4.12 -0.19 5.79
C LEU A 50 -4.80 -1.47 5.30
N ARG A 51 -5.88 -1.33 4.52
CA ARG A 51 -6.57 -2.47 3.91
C ARG A 51 -5.64 -3.31 3.02
N MET A 52 -4.81 -2.66 2.20
CA MET A 52 -3.82 -3.33 1.36
C MET A 52 -2.75 -4.03 2.20
N ALA A 53 -2.31 -3.42 3.30
CA ALA A 53 -1.33 -4.01 4.21
C ALA A 53 -1.87 -5.27 4.91
N ASP A 54 -3.12 -5.21 5.40
CA ASP A 54 -3.79 -6.38 6.01
C ASP A 54 -3.93 -7.53 5.00
N GLN A 55 -4.36 -7.22 3.77
CA GLN A 55 -4.48 -8.22 2.71
C GLN A 55 -3.13 -8.85 2.36
N ALA A 56 -2.06 -8.05 2.32
CA ALA A 56 -0.71 -8.54 2.07
C ALA A 56 -0.23 -9.47 3.19
N ARG A 57 -0.45 -9.10 4.46
CA ARG A 57 -0.15 -9.94 5.63
C ARG A 57 -0.88 -11.29 5.55
N ASP A 58 -2.18 -11.26 5.31
CA ASP A 58 -3.00 -12.48 5.28
C ASP A 58 -2.56 -13.42 4.16
N ASN A 59 -2.17 -12.88 3.01
CA ASN A 59 -1.64 -13.67 1.90
C ASN A 59 -0.30 -14.32 2.26
N GLN A 60 0.61 -13.58 2.91
CA GLN A 60 1.89 -14.14 3.38
C GLN A 60 1.69 -15.28 4.38
N VAL A 61 0.77 -15.11 5.34
CA VAL A 61 0.45 -16.17 6.32
C VAL A 61 -0.12 -17.40 5.62
N LYS A 62 -1.02 -17.23 4.63
CA LYS A 62 -1.57 -18.35 3.85
C LYS A 62 -0.49 -19.06 3.04
N GLU A 63 0.43 -18.32 2.42
CA GLU A 63 1.54 -18.89 1.65
C GLU A 63 2.51 -19.67 2.55
N ALA A 64 2.88 -19.11 3.70
CA ALA A 64 3.71 -19.80 4.69
C ALA A 64 3.07 -21.12 5.17
N LYS A 65 1.75 -21.11 5.42
CA LYS A 65 1.00 -22.33 5.78
C LYS A 65 1.06 -23.39 4.68
N ARG A 66 0.92 -23.00 3.40
CA ARG A 66 1.01 -23.93 2.26
C ARG A 66 2.39 -24.56 2.13
N ILE A 67 3.44 -23.77 2.31
CA ILE A 67 4.82 -24.28 2.28
C ILE A 67 5.02 -25.27 3.43
N HIS A 68 4.59 -24.94 4.64
CA HIS A 68 4.72 -25.82 5.79
C HIS A 68 4.01 -27.17 5.57
N SER A 69 2.75 -27.18 5.10
CA SER A 69 2.04 -28.42 4.81
C SER A 69 2.74 -29.25 3.72
N SER A 70 3.23 -28.61 2.65
CA SER A 70 3.93 -29.34 1.58
C SER A 70 5.26 -29.98 2.03
N VAL A 71 5.92 -29.42 3.04
CA VAL A 71 7.15 -29.99 3.60
C VAL A 71 6.82 -31.15 4.54
N THR A 72 5.73 -31.06 5.30
CA THR A 72 5.28 -32.13 6.20
C THR A 72 4.75 -33.33 5.42
N ASP A 73 4.06 -33.14 4.29
CA ASP A 73 3.52 -34.24 3.46
C ASP A 73 4.60 -34.98 2.64
N MET A 74 5.81 -34.42 2.52
CA MET A 74 6.96 -35.05 1.85
C MET A 74 7.94 -35.75 2.82
N ALA A 75 7.71 -35.66 4.13
CA ALA A 75 8.53 -36.28 5.18
C ALA A 75 7.88 -37.57 5.71
#